data_AF-A0A937IIF0-F1
#
_entry.id   AF-A0A937IIF0-F1
#
_cell.length_a   1.000
_cell.length_b   1.000
_cell.length_c   1.000
_cell.angle_alpha   90.00
_cell.angle_beta   90.00
_cell.angle_gamma   90.00
#
_symmetry.space_group_name_H-M   'P 1'
#
loop_
_entity.id
_entity.type
_entity.pdbx_description
1 polymer ?
#
loop_
_entity_poly.entity_id
_entity_poly.type
_entity_poly.pdbx_seq_one_letter_code
_entity_poly.pdbx_strand_id
1 'polypeptide(L)'
;MDQTLRSSIQTSTFYYFLIVMFVITVSQLTTMTVIMFADISEKEHLVAASVIGPVLVGAFGIIRILTNMQLIVGEMDAKMLATNWGKEISSIPFGILKFVFSGIFVAVAIVQLITIY
;
A
#
# COMPACT_ATOMS: atom_id res chain seq x y z
N MET A 1 -16.90 10.62 -18.77
CA MET A 1 -17.37 10.53 -17.37
C MET A 1 -17.61 11.94 -16.86
N ASP A 2 -18.66 12.17 -16.08
CA ASP A 2 -18.92 13.48 -15.48
C ASP A 2 -17.75 13.93 -14.58
N GLN A 3 -17.41 15.22 -14.61
CA GLN A 3 -16.26 15.79 -13.91
C GLN A 3 -16.47 15.76 -12.39
N THR A 4 -17.72 15.91 -11.93
CA THR A 4 -18.09 15.78 -10.52
C THR A 4 -17.92 14.34 -10.04
N LEU A 5 -18.41 13.38 -10.84
CA LEU A 5 -18.24 11.95 -10.56
C LEU A 5 -16.76 11.54 -10.55
N ARG A 6 -15.95 12.03 -11.50
CA ARG A 6 -14.51 11.79 -11.55
C ARG A 6 -13.79 12.31 -10.30
N SER A 7 -14.07 13.56 -9.90
CA SER A 7 -13.49 14.17 -8.70
C SER A 7 -13.87 13.42 -7.42
N SER A 8 -15.13 12.97 -7.32
CA SER A 8 -15.60 12.15 -6.19
C SER A 8 -14.86 10.82 -6.10
N ILE A 9 -14.71 10.09 -7.21
CA ILE A 9 -13.98 8.81 -7.25
C ILE A 9 -12.50 9.01 -6.88
N GLN A 10 -11.86 10.06 -7.38
CA GLN A 10 -10.47 10.39 -7.05
C GLN A 10 -10.31 10.65 -5.55
N THR A 11 -11.18 11.49 -4.98
CA THR A 11 -11.14 11.87 -3.56
C THR A 11 -11.37 10.65 -2.67
N SER A 12 -12.40 9.85 -2.94
CA SER A 12 -12.67 8.63 -2.18
C SER A 12 -11.52 7.63 -2.28
N THR A 13 -10.94 7.45 -3.47
CA THR A 13 -9.78 6.56 -3.67
C THR A 13 -8.58 7.00 -2.84
N PHE A 14 -8.32 8.31 -2.78
CA PHE A 14 -7.23 8.86 -1.98
C PHE A 14 -7.46 8.65 -0.47
N TYR A 15 -8.67 8.89 0.04
CA TYR A 15 -8.97 8.62 1.45
C TYR A 15 -8.87 7.14 1.80
N TYR A 16 -9.38 6.25 0.93
CA TYR A 16 -9.20 4.80 1.14
C TYR A 16 -7.73 4.41 1.17
N PHE A 17 -6.87 5.02 0.34
CA PHE A 17 -5.44 4.79 0.40
C PHE A 17 -4.86 5.16 1.76
N LEU A 18 -5.13 6.37 2.25
CA LEU A 18 -4.59 6.83 3.54
C LEU A 18 -5.04 5.95 4.70
N ILE A 19 -6.31 5.54 4.71
CA ILE A 19 -6.86 4.65 5.73
C ILE A 19 -6.15 3.29 5.69
N VAL A 20 -6.00 2.69 4.50
CA VAL A 20 -5.32 1.40 4.33
C VAL A 20 -3.86 1.48 4.78
N MET A 21 -3.15 2.55 4.40
CA MET A 21 -1.76 2.78 4.83
C MET A 21 -1.63 2.88 6.35
N PHE A 22 -2.54 3.61 7.00
CA PHE A 22 -2.56 3.74 8.44
C PHE A 22 -2.81 2.40 9.13
N VAL A 23 -3.87 1.69 8.74
CA VAL A 23 -4.25 0.39 9.32
C VAL A 23 -3.12 -0.64 9.17
N ILE A 24 -2.51 -0.70 7.98
CA ILE A 24 -1.38 -1.60 7.72
C ILE A 24 -0.19 -1.24 8.60
N THR A 25 0.14 0.05 8.73
CA THR A 25 1.28 0.48 9.56
C THR A 25 1.09 0.06 11.02
N VAL A 26 -0.10 0.30 11.58
CA VAL A 26 -0.43 -0.12 12.95
C VAL A 26 -0.38 -1.64 13.10
N SER A 27 -0.95 -2.37 12.13
CA SER A 27 -0.89 -3.84 12.11
C SER A 27 0.56 -4.35 12.12
N GLN A 28 1.43 -3.79 11.27
CA GLN A 28 2.82 -4.22 11.17
C GLN A 28 3.61 -3.94 12.46
N LEU A 29 3.45 -2.76 13.06
CA LEU A 29 4.08 -2.42 14.33
C LEU A 29 3.61 -3.34 15.47
N THR A 30 2.32 -3.67 15.48
CA THR A 30 1.74 -4.58 16.48
C THR A 30 2.32 -5.99 16.34
N THR A 31 2.36 -6.52 15.11
CA THR A 31 2.93 -7.84 14.83
C THR A 31 4.42 -7.89 15.19
N MET A 32 5.20 -6.87 14.85
CA MET A 32 6.61 -6.77 15.26
C MET A 32 6.78 -6.77 16.78
N THR A 33 5.90 -6.08 17.51
CA THR A 33 5.93 -6.06 18.99
C THR A 33 5.68 -7.46 19.57
N VAL A 34 4.71 -8.21 19.02
CA VAL A 34 4.44 -9.59 19.44
C VAL A 34 5.65 -10.48 19.16
N ILE A 35 6.24 -10.40 17.96
CA ILE A 35 7.42 -11.19 17.59
C ILE A 35 8.61 -10.90 18.52
N MET A 36 8.83 -9.64 18.89
CA MET A 36 10.00 -9.25 19.68
C MET A 36 9.87 -9.52 21.19
N PHE A 37 8.66 -9.42 21.76
CA PHE A 37 8.49 -9.34 23.21
C PHE A 37 7.55 -10.38 23.81
N ALA A 38 6.71 -11.04 23.00
CA ALA A 38 5.82 -12.08 23.52
C ALA A 38 6.52 -13.44 23.56
N ASP A 39 6.13 -14.30 24.49
CA ASP A 39 6.45 -15.72 24.43
C ASP A 39 5.56 -16.40 23.38
N ILE A 40 6.17 -16.71 22.24
CA ILE A 40 5.50 -17.31 21.08
C ILE A 40 5.78 -18.81 20.95
N SER A 41 6.41 -19.44 21.94
CA SER A 41 6.69 -20.89 21.93
C SER A 41 5.40 -21.68 21.69
N GLU A 42 5.46 -22.65 20.78
CA GLU A 42 4.35 -23.50 20.33
C GLU A 42 3.22 -22.76 19.58
N LYS A 43 3.40 -21.48 19.28
CA LYS A 43 2.44 -20.61 18.58
C LYS A 43 3.03 -19.97 17.33
N GLU A 44 4.21 -20.40 16.91
CA GLU A 44 5.01 -19.82 15.83
C GLU A 44 4.21 -19.77 14.54
N HIS A 45 3.53 -20.86 14.18
CA HIS A 45 2.68 -20.92 12.99
C HIS A 45 1.49 -19.96 13.03
N LEU A 46 0.90 -19.74 14.22
CA LEU A 46 -0.21 -18.80 14.38
C LEU A 46 0.29 -17.35 14.23
N VAL A 47 1.44 -17.03 14.83
CA VAL A 47 2.07 -15.72 14.68
C VAL A 47 2.51 -15.50 13.23
N ALA A 48 3.08 -16.51 12.57
CA ALA A 48 3.44 -16.46 11.16
C ALA A 48 2.23 -16.22 10.23
N ALA A 49 1.08 -16.82 10.53
CA ALA A 49 -0.16 -16.54 9.79
C ALA A 49 -0.59 -15.05 9.90
N SER A 50 -0.37 -14.44 11.07
CA SER A 50 -0.63 -13.01 11.30
C SER A 50 0.35 -12.07 10.57
N VAL A 51 1.48 -12.59 10.08
CA VAL A 51 2.41 -11.89 9.19
C VAL A 51 1.95 -12.02 7.74
N ILE A 52 1.71 -13.26 7.28
CA ILE A 52 1.47 -13.57 5.86
C ILE A 52 0.19 -12.89 5.34
N GLY A 53 -0.91 -13.01 6.08
CA GLY A 53 -2.21 -12.47 5.64
C GLY A 53 -2.17 -10.96 5.39
N PRO A 54 -1.83 -10.14 6.39
CA PRO A 54 -1.72 -8.69 6.23
C PRO A 54 -0.68 -8.26 5.19
N VAL A 55 0.42 -8.98 5.04
CA VAL A 55 1.45 -8.65 4.02
C VAL A 55 0.92 -8.88 2.60
N LEU A 56 0.23 -9.99 2.33
CA LEU A 56 -0.37 -10.24 1.03
C LEU A 56 -1.46 -9.23 0.69
N VAL A 57 -2.32 -8.92 1.66
CA VAL A 57 -3.36 -7.88 1.51
C VAL A 57 -2.73 -6.51 1.28
N GLY A 58 -1.66 -6.17 2.00
CA GLY A 58 -0.93 -4.93 1.84
C GLY A 58 -0.26 -4.80 0.48
N ALA A 59 0.47 -5.83 0.05
CA ALA A 59 1.10 -5.90 -1.27
C ALA A 59 0.07 -5.69 -2.40
N PHE A 60 -1.04 -6.44 -2.37
CA PHE A 60 -2.12 -6.27 -3.35
C PHE A 60 -2.77 -4.88 -3.27
N GLY A 61 -3.02 -4.37 -2.06
CA GLY A 61 -3.59 -3.05 -1.82
C GLY A 61 -2.76 -1.94 -2.45
N ILE A 62 -1.44 -1.97 -2.25
CA ILE A 62 -0.50 -1.01 -2.84
C ILE A 62 -0.50 -1.09 -4.37
N ILE A 63 -0.47 -2.29 -4.94
CA ILE A 63 -0.55 -2.46 -6.40
C ILE A 63 -1.82 -1.82 -6.94
N ARG A 64 -2.97 -2.09 -6.31
CA ARG A 64 -4.26 -1.54 -6.70
C ARG A 64 -4.27 -0.02 -6.62
N ILE A 65 -3.81 0.54 -5.51
CA ILE A 65 -3.87 1.98 -5.29
C ILE A 65 -2.96 2.73 -6.27
N LEU A 66 -1.73 2.28 -6.46
CA LEU A 66 -0.81 2.95 -7.37
C LEU A 66 -1.22 2.77 -8.83
N THR A 67 -1.90 1.66 -9.17
CA THR A 67 -2.57 1.50 -10.47
C THR A 67 -3.71 2.51 -10.61
N ASN A 68 -4.54 2.71 -9.59
CA ASN A 68 -5.59 3.73 -9.63
C ASN A 68 -5.01 5.14 -9.78
N MET A 69 -3.94 5.47 -9.05
CA MET A 69 -3.25 6.76 -9.20
C MET A 69 -2.70 6.95 -10.62
N GLN A 70 -2.10 5.90 -11.20
CA GLN A 70 -1.63 5.91 -12.58
C GLN A 70 -2.77 6.22 -13.56
N LEU A 71 -3.94 5.59 -13.39
CA LEU A 71 -5.11 5.82 -14.24
C LEU A 71 -5.67 7.24 -14.06
N ILE A 72 -5.79 7.70 -12.81
CA ILE A 72 -6.27 9.05 -12.46
C ILE A 72 -5.40 10.11 -13.13
N VAL A 73 -4.08 9.96 -13.06
CA VAL A 73 -3.12 10.87 -13.68
C VAL A 73 -3.17 10.77 -15.21
N GLY A 74 -3.28 9.56 -15.76
CA GLY A 74 -3.40 9.34 -17.20
C GLY A 74 -4.68 9.92 -17.82
N GLU A 75 -5.74 10.11 -17.02
CA GLU A 75 -7.01 10.70 -17.46
C GLU A 75 -7.14 12.20 -17.18
N MET A 76 -6.09 12.86 -16.72
CA MET A 76 -6.09 14.31 -16.45
C MET A 76 -6.32 15.11 -17.74
N ASP A 77 -7.07 16.21 -17.63
CA ASP A 77 -7.29 17.12 -18.74
C ASP A 77 -6.05 17.99 -19.05
N ALA A 78 -6.02 18.58 -20.24
CA ALA A 78 -4.89 19.39 -20.71
C ALA A 78 -4.61 20.62 -19.83
N LYS A 79 -5.63 21.20 -19.17
CA LYS A 79 -5.46 22.36 -18.29
C LYS A 79 -4.76 21.94 -17.01
N MET A 80 -5.18 20.82 -16.42
CA MET A 80 -4.58 20.23 -15.22
C MET A 80 -3.13 19.82 -15.47
N LEU A 81 -2.87 19.16 -16.61
CA LEU A 81 -1.52 18.75 -17.03
C LEU A 81 -0.58 19.95 -17.25
N ALA A 82 -1.10 21.11 -17.65
CA ALA A 82 -0.28 22.31 -17.88
C ALA A 82 0.21 22.96 -16.57
N THR A 83 -0.39 22.65 -15.42
CA THR A 83 0.05 23.16 -14.11
C THR A 83 1.37 22.51 -13.68
N ASN A 84 2.13 23.18 -12.81
CA ASN A 84 3.35 22.59 -12.25
C ASN A 84 3.05 21.28 -11.50
N TRP A 85 1.97 21.26 -10.71
CA TRP A 85 1.52 20.05 -10.02
C TRP A 85 1.24 18.89 -10.99
N GLY A 86 0.54 19.19 -12.10
CA GLY A 86 0.20 18.18 -13.10
C GLY A 86 1.41 17.61 -13.82
N LYS A 87 2.42 18.42 -14.12
CA LYS A 87 3.70 17.97 -14.68
C LYS A 87 4.45 17.06 -13.72
N GLU A 88 4.57 17.48 -12.46
CA GLU A 88 5.28 16.73 -11.42
C GLU A 88 4.62 15.37 -11.16
N ILE A 89 3.30 15.34 -10.94
CA ILE A 89 2.61 14.08 -10.63
C ILE A 89 2.60 13.10 -11.81
N SER A 90 2.56 13.61 -13.04
CA SER A 90 2.64 12.80 -14.26
C SER A 90 4.03 12.19 -14.50
N SER A 91 5.08 12.79 -13.92
CA SER A 91 6.44 12.25 -13.98
C SER A 91 6.65 11.06 -13.05
N ILE A 92 5.78 10.86 -12.06
CA ILE A 92 5.92 9.79 -11.08
C ILE A 92 5.69 8.43 -11.78
N PRO A 93 6.65 7.51 -11.73
CA PRO A 93 6.53 6.21 -12.40
C PRO A 93 5.70 5.23 -11.57
N PHE A 94 4.42 5.53 -11.34
CA PHE A 94 3.49 4.71 -10.55
C PHE A 94 3.45 3.23 -10.99
N GLY A 95 3.59 2.98 -12.30
CA GLY A 95 3.62 1.64 -12.87
C GLY A 95 4.80 0.78 -12.39
N ILE A 96 5.95 1.40 -12.08
CA ILE A 96 7.14 0.72 -11.54
C ILE A 96 7.08 0.70 -10.01
N LEU A 97 6.77 1.85 -9.40
CA LEU A 97 6.74 2.00 -7.94
C LEU A 97 5.79 1.02 -7.27
N LYS A 98 4.70 0.64 -7.94
CA LYS A 98 3.76 -0.35 -7.40
C LYS A 98 4.38 -1.72 -7.15
N PHE A 99 5.31 -2.15 -8.01
CA PHE A 99 6.03 -3.40 -7.83
C PHE A 99 7.15 -3.25 -6.81
N VAL A 100 7.84 -2.11 -6.79
CA VAL A 100 8.88 -1.81 -5.80
C VAL A 100 8.29 -1.85 -4.39
N PHE A 101 7.22 -1.09 -4.13
CA PHE A 101 6.60 -1.06 -2.82
C PHE A 101 5.94 -2.39 -2.43
N SER A 102 5.30 -3.09 -3.37
CA SER A 102 4.82 -4.45 -3.13
C SER A 102 5.97 -5.40 -2.76
N GLY A 103 7.15 -5.25 -3.35
CA GLY A 103 8.34 -6.03 -3.02
C GLY A 103 8.83 -5.79 -1.60
N ILE A 104 8.77 -4.54 -1.12
CA ILE A 104 9.11 -4.19 0.27
C ILE A 104 8.22 -4.95 1.25
N PHE A 105 6.92 -5.04 0.99
CA PHE A 105 5.99 -5.82 1.82
C PHE A 105 6.42 -7.28 1.93
N VAL A 106 6.79 -7.91 0.81
CA VAL A 106 7.29 -9.30 0.79
C VAL A 106 8.60 -9.42 1.55
N ALA A 107 9.54 -8.48 1.38
CA ALA A 107 10.80 -8.47 2.11
C ALA A 107 10.59 -8.37 3.63
N VAL A 108 9.65 -7.53 4.09
CA VAL A 108 9.29 -7.41 5.50
C VAL A 108 8.71 -8.71 6.04
N ALA A 109 7.82 -9.39 5.30
CA ALA A 109 7.33 -10.72 5.69
C ALA A 109 8.47 -11.72 5.84
N ILE A 110 9.41 -11.77 4.90
CA ILE A 110 10.55 -12.69 4.96
C ILE A 110 11.35 -12.46 6.25
N VAL A 111 11.68 -11.20 6.56
CA VAL A 111 12.41 -10.84 7.78
C VAL A 111 11.64 -11.25 9.04
N GLN A 112 10.33 -10.97 9.09
CA GLN A 112 9.49 -11.34 10.23
C GLN A 112 9.39 -12.87 10.39
N LEU A 113 9.22 -13.61 9.30
CA LEU A 113 9.14 -15.08 9.33
C LEU A 113 10.46 -15.71 9.79
N ILE A 114 11.61 -15.21 9.33
CA ILE A 114 12.94 -15.66 9.81
C ILE A 114 13.15 -15.31 11.29
N THR A 115 12.47 -14.30 11.82
CA THR A 115 12.59 -13.95 13.24
C THR A 115 11.72 -14.85 14.12
N ILE A 116 10.65 -15.43 13.57
CA ILE A 116 9.75 -16.34 14.28
C ILE A 116 10.37 -17.74 14.45
N TYR A 117 11.20 -18.18 13.50
CA TYR A 117 11.79 -19.53 13.43
C TYR A 117 13.31 -19.50 13.52
#